data_AF-A0A433QCL1-F1
#
_entry.id   AF-A0A433QCL1-F1
#
_cell.length_a   1.000
_cell.length_b   1.000
_cell.length_c   1.000
_cell.angle_alpha   90.00
_cell.angle_beta   90.00
_cell.angle_gamma   90.00
#
_symmetry.space_group_name_H-M   'P 1'
#
loop_
_entity.id
_entity.type
_entity.pdbx_description
1 polymer ?
#
loop_
_entity_poly.entity_id
_entity_poly.type
_entity_poly.pdbx_seq_one_letter_code
_entity_poly.pdbx_strand_id
1 'polypeptide(L)'
;MSLWVDKYRPQTLEKLTYHADLSSHLKKLASSGDFPHMLFYGPPGAGKKTRIVAVLRELFGPGLKIDQRTFVTPSNRKLDLNIVSSNYHLEINPR
;
A
#
# COMPACT_ATOMS: atom_id res chain seq x y z
N MET A 1 20.97 7.28 -5.62
CA MET A 1 20.31 7.28 -6.95
C MET A 1 19.02 6.47 -6.84
N SER A 2 17.87 7.00 -7.21
CA SER A 2 16.61 6.24 -7.18
C SER A 2 16.50 5.33 -8.41
N LEU A 3 15.96 4.13 -8.23
CA LEU A 3 15.63 3.25 -9.35
C LEU A 3 14.53 3.89 -10.22
N TRP A 4 14.60 3.71 -11.54
CA TRP A 4 13.57 4.23 -12.45
C TRP A 4 12.19 3.65 -12.15
N VAL A 5 12.15 2.39 -11.70
CA VAL A 5 10.91 1.71 -11.27
C VAL A 5 10.23 2.46 -10.13
N ASP A 6 10.99 3.01 -9.17
CA ASP A 6 10.43 3.81 -8.09
C ASP A 6 10.07 5.22 -8.55
N LYS A 7 10.90 5.82 -9.43
CA LYS A 7 10.68 7.17 -9.97
C LYS A 7 9.39 7.28 -10.78
N TYR A 8 9.08 6.27 -11.58
CA TYR A 8 7.91 6.23 -12.45
C TYR A 8 6.74 5.42 -11.88
N ARG A 9 6.83 4.96 -10.62
CA ARG A 9 5.74 4.21 -9.98
C ARG A 9 4.47 5.10 -9.93
N PRO A 10 3.34 4.67 -10.52
CA PRO A 10 2.08 5.40 -10.41
C PRO A 10 1.68 5.60 -8.94
N GLN A 11 1.27 6.81 -8.59
CA GLN A 11 0.88 7.13 -7.20
C GLN A 11 -0.64 7.33 -7.03
N THR A 12 -1.40 7.38 -8.12
CA THR A 12 -2.85 7.60 -8.13
C THR A 12 -3.52 6.55 -9.00
N LEU A 13 -4.81 6.27 -8.74
CA LEU A 13 -5.57 5.27 -9.49
C LEU A 13 -5.68 5.61 -10.98
N GLU A 14 -5.70 6.89 -11.31
CA GLU A 14 -5.80 7.41 -12.69
C GLU A 14 -4.52 7.25 -13.50
N LYS A 15 -3.35 7.21 -12.84
CA LYS A 15 -2.04 7.02 -13.50
C LYS A 15 -1.74 5.55 -13.82
N LEU A 16 -2.60 4.61 -13.42
CA LEU A 16 -2.47 3.21 -13.78
C LEU A 16 -2.94 3.00 -15.21
N THR A 17 -2.05 2.50 -16.07
CA THR A 17 -2.30 2.34 -17.51
C THR A 17 -3.07 1.07 -17.89
N TYR A 18 -3.36 0.19 -16.93
CA TYR A 18 -3.97 -1.12 -17.17
C TYR A 18 -5.10 -1.41 -16.18
N HIS A 19 -6.05 -2.27 -16.58
CA HIS A 19 -7.30 -2.57 -15.87
C HIS A 19 -8.05 -1.29 -15.43
N ALA A 20 -8.47 -0.48 -16.42
CA ALA A 20 -9.20 0.76 -16.17
C ALA A 20 -10.50 0.53 -15.38
N ASP A 21 -11.23 -0.55 -15.68
CA ASP A 21 -12.46 -0.92 -14.97
C ASP A 21 -12.21 -1.19 -13.49
N LEU A 22 -11.13 -1.92 -13.17
CA LEU A 22 -10.71 -2.18 -11.80
C LEU A 22 -10.35 -0.89 -11.07
N SER A 23 -9.63 0.02 -11.73
CA SER A 23 -9.30 1.33 -11.16
C SER A 23 -10.56 2.17 -10.89
N SER A 24 -11.55 2.12 -11.79
CA SER A 24 -12.85 2.77 -11.62
C SER A 24 -13.64 2.18 -10.44
N HIS A 25 -13.70 0.85 -10.33
CA HIS A 25 -14.35 0.18 -9.20
C HIS A 25 -13.68 0.51 -7.87
N LEU A 26 -12.36 0.48 -7.80
CA LEU A 26 -11.61 0.87 -6.59
C LEU A 26 -11.84 2.33 -6.22
N LYS A 27 -11.95 3.24 -7.21
CA LYS A 27 -12.26 4.65 -6.97
C LYS A 27 -13.67 4.84 -6.40
N LYS A 28 -14.66 4.11 -6.94
CA LYS A 28 -16.03 4.10 -6.41
C LYS A 28 -16.09 3.54 -4.98
N LEU A 29 -15.39 2.43 -4.72
CA LEU A 29 -15.28 1.83 -3.39
C LEU A 29 -14.59 2.75 -2.38
N ALA A 30 -13.54 3.46 -2.80
CA ALA A 30 -12.88 4.44 -1.94
C ALA A 30 -13.78 5.65 -1.65
N SER A 31 -14.73 5.95 -2.54
CA SER A 31 -15.70 7.04 -2.36
C SER A 31 -16.91 6.62 -1.52
N SER A 32 -17.23 5.32 -1.46
CA SER A 32 -18.23 4.81 -0.51
C SER A 32 -17.57 4.75 0.87
N GLY A 33 -18.11 5.47 1.85
CA GLY A 33 -17.55 5.53 3.21
C GLY A 33 -17.41 4.18 3.93
N ASP A 34 -17.93 3.10 3.36
CA ASP A 34 -17.71 1.72 3.79
C ASP A 34 -16.72 1.03 2.82
N PHE A 35 -15.50 0.80 3.30
CA PHE A 35 -14.43 0.17 2.53
C PHE A 35 -14.19 -1.26 3.04
N PRO A 36 -14.50 -2.31 2.24
CA PRO A 36 -14.41 -3.69 2.71
C PRO A 36 -12.96 -4.15 2.86
N HIS A 37 -12.76 -5.24 3.62
CA HIS A 37 -11.47 -5.94 3.61
C HIS A 37 -11.17 -6.53 2.23
N MET A 38 -9.96 -6.28 1.72
CA MET A 38 -9.56 -6.69 0.37
C MET A 38 -8.36 -7.62 0.40
N LEU A 39 -8.38 -8.62 -0.48
CA LEU A 39 -7.25 -9.49 -0.77
C LEU A 39 -6.69 -9.17 -2.16
N PHE A 40 -5.44 -8.69 -2.23
CA PHE A 40 -4.74 -8.45 -3.49
C PHE A 40 -3.81 -9.62 -3.81
N TYR A 41 -4.09 -10.34 -4.90
CA TYR A 41 -3.28 -11.47 -5.37
C TYR A 41 -2.89 -11.32 -6.85
N GLY A 42 -1.94 -12.13 -7.32
CA GLY A 42 -1.44 -12.10 -8.70
C GLY A 42 0.09 -12.29 -8.80
N PRO A 43 0.68 -12.26 -10.00
CA PRO A 43 2.11 -12.48 -10.21
C PRO A 43 2.98 -11.34 -9.65
N PRO A 44 4.29 -11.57 -9.43
CA PRO A 44 5.22 -10.50 -9.09
C PRO A 44 5.25 -9.45 -10.22
N GLY A 45 5.35 -8.17 -9.87
CA GLY A 45 5.34 -7.08 -10.86
C GLY A 45 3.96 -6.65 -11.38
N ALA A 46 2.87 -7.33 -11.03
CA ALA A 46 1.50 -6.96 -11.43
C ALA A 46 0.96 -5.65 -10.80
N GLY A 47 1.81 -4.90 -10.09
CA GLY A 47 1.45 -3.62 -9.46
C GLY A 47 0.48 -3.71 -8.27
N LYS A 48 0.38 -4.88 -7.61
CA LYS A 48 -0.45 -5.08 -6.41
C LYS A 48 -0.19 -4.02 -5.34
N LYS A 49 1.07 -3.88 -4.91
CA LYS A 49 1.49 -2.87 -3.92
C LYS A 49 1.22 -1.45 -4.41
N THR A 50 1.47 -1.18 -5.69
CA THR A 50 1.17 0.13 -6.31
C THR A 50 -0.31 0.48 -6.22
N ARG A 51 -1.22 -0.48 -6.49
CA ARG A 51 -2.66 -0.27 -6.36
C ARG A 51 -3.08 -0.03 -4.92
N ILE A 52 -2.58 -0.82 -3.96
CA ILE A 52 -2.88 -0.62 -2.53
C ILE A 52 -2.50 0.80 -2.11
N VAL A 53 -1.29 1.25 -2.45
CA VAL A 53 -0.83 2.61 -2.12
C VAL A 53 -1.69 3.68 -2.78
N ALA A 54 -2.08 3.49 -4.05
CA ALA A 54 -2.96 4.42 -4.75
C ALA A 54 -4.37 4.50 -4.13
N VAL A 55 -4.93 3.37 -3.68
CA VAL A 55 -6.24 3.31 -2.99
C VAL A 55 -6.17 3.98 -1.62
N LEU A 56 -5.13 3.68 -0.83
CA LEU A 56 -4.93 4.32 0.48
C LEU A 56 -4.78 5.84 0.35
N ARG A 57 -4.14 6.31 -0.73
CA ARG A 57 -4.04 7.73 -1.04
C ARG A 57 -5.40 8.35 -1.42
N GLU A 58 -6.26 7.61 -2.11
CA GLU A 58 -7.62 8.07 -2.44
C GLU A 58 -8.48 8.18 -1.17
N LEU A 59 -8.36 7.21 -0.25
CA LEU A 59 -9.10 7.16 1.00
C LEU A 59 -8.67 8.23 2.01
N PHE A 60 -7.36 8.43 2.18
CA PHE A 60 -6.80 9.19 3.30
C PHE A 60 -5.95 10.39 2.90
N GLY A 61 -5.76 10.60 1.60
CA GLY A 61 -4.92 11.67 1.07
C GLY A 61 -3.40 11.36 1.11
N PRO A 62 -2.57 12.34 0.72
CA PRO A 62 -1.12 12.20 0.70
C PRO A 62 -0.53 12.33 2.12
N GLY A 63 -0.05 11.23 2.72
CA GLY A 63 0.47 11.27 4.10
C GLY A 63 1.20 10.02 4.58
N LEU A 64 1.87 9.31 3.68
CA LEU A 64 2.66 8.12 4.02
C LEU A 64 3.98 8.52 4.70
N LYS A 65 4.11 8.27 6.00
CA LYS A 65 5.40 8.23 6.69
C LYS A 65 5.86 6.78 6.77
N ILE A 66 7.17 6.56 6.74
CA ILE A 66 7.78 5.24 6.89
C ILE A 66 8.52 5.25 8.22
N ASP A 67 8.18 4.31 9.11
CA ASP A 67 8.68 4.27 10.48
C ASP A 67 9.08 2.84 10.82
N GLN A 68 10.37 2.54 10.78
CA GLN A 68 10.88 1.19 10.98
C GLN A 68 11.02 0.90 12.49
N ARG A 69 10.35 -0.16 12.99
CA ARG A 69 10.36 -0.52 14.42
C ARG A 69 10.78 -1.95 14.63
N THR A 70 11.75 -2.18 15.51
CA THR A 70 12.14 -3.51 15.97
C THR A 70 11.29 -3.92 17.17
N PHE A 71 10.76 -5.15 17.15
CA PHE A 71 10.00 -5.69 18.29
C PHE A 71 10.77 -6.82 18.94
N VAL A 72 10.79 -6.82 20.27
CA VAL A 72 11.26 -7.97 21.05
C VAL A 72 10.03 -8.74 21.49
N THR A 73 9.94 -10.01 21.11
CA THR A 73 8.85 -10.89 21.55
C THR A 73 9.00 -11.23 23.03
N PRO A 74 7.91 -11.57 23.74
CA PRO A 74 7.97 -12.04 25.14
C PRO A 74 8.85 -13.28 25.34
N SER A 75 9.12 -14.04 24.28
CA SER A 75 10.04 -15.18 24.25
C SER A 75 11.51 -14.80 24.03
N ASN A 76 11.86 -13.51 24.18
CA ASN A 76 13.20 -12.96 24.02
C ASN A 76 13.80 -13.13 22.62
N ARG A 77 12.97 -13.44 21.61
CA ARG A 77 13.37 -13.41 20.19
C ARG A 77 13.20 -12.00 19.65
N LYS A 78 14.26 -11.45 19.06
CA LYS A 78 14.19 -10.19 18.29
C LYS A 78 13.54 -10.49 16.94
N LEU A 79 12.41 -9.82 16.68
CA LEU A 79 11.73 -9.86 15.40
C LEU A 79 11.88 -8.49 14.74
N ASP A 80 12.72 -8.43 13.71
CA ASP A 80 12.94 -7.21 12.95
C ASP A 80 11.84 -7.09 11.89
N LEU A 81 10.75 -6.41 12.25
CA LEU A 81 9.65 -6.13 11.33
C LEU A 81 9.81 -4.76 10.67
N ASN A 82 9.67 -4.73 9.34
CA ASN A 82 9.54 -3.46 8.64
C ASN A 82 8.09 -3.01 8.69
N ILE A 83 7.84 -1.97 9.50
CA ILE A 83 6.55 -1.31 9.58
C ILE A 83 6.62 -0.01 8.76
N VAL A 84 5.54 0.31 8.05
CA VAL A 84 5.30 1.63 7.48
C VAL A 84 4.06 2.18 8.17
N SER A 85 4.18 3.29 8.89
CA SER A 85 3.06 3.85 9.66
C SER A 85 2.69 5.24 9.14
N SER A 86 1.40 5.41 8.88
CA SER A 86 0.77 6.70 8.61
C SER A 86 -0.26 6.97 9.70
N ASN A 87 -0.82 8.19 9.72
CA ASN A 87 -1.93 8.54 10.60
C ASN A 87 -3.16 7.63 10.38
N TYR A 88 -3.24 6.95 9.23
CA TYR A 88 -4.44 6.22 8.81
C TYR A 88 -4.23 4.74 8.50
N HIS A 89 -2.99 4.26 8.38
CA HIS A 89 -2.73 2.85 8.10
C HIS A 89 -1.35 2.41 8.59
N LEU A 90 -1.20 1.09 8.74
CA LEU A 90 0.02 0.45 9.16
C LEU A 90 0.30 -0.73 8.20
N GLU A 91 1.40 -0.66 7.45
CA GLU A 91 1.89 -1.77 6.62
C GLU A 91 2.84 -2.61 7.47
N ILE A 92 2.59 -3.92 7.58
CA ILE A 92 3.51 -4.86 8.22
C ILE A 92 4.02 -5.82 7.16
N ASN A 93 5.33 -5.86 6.97
CA ASN A 93 5.98 -6.85 6.11
C ASN A 93 6.82 -7.81 6.98
N PRO A 94 6.27 -8.95 7.41
CA PRO A 94 7.09 -10.00 8.01
C PRO A 94 8.03 -10.55 6.95
N ARG A 95 9.34 -10.48 7.21
CA ARG A 95 10.36 -11.17 6.42
C ARG A 95 10.48 -12.63 6.82
#